data_AF-A0A238UF73-F1
#
_entry.id   AF-A0A238UF73-F1
#
_cell.length_a   1.000
_cell.length_b   1.000
_cell.length_c   1.000
_cell.angle_alpha   90.00
_cell.angle_beta   90.00
_cell.angle_gamma   90.00
#
_symmetry.space_group_name_H-M   'P 1'
#
loop_
_entity.id
_entity.type
_entity.pdbx_description
1 polymer ?
#
loop_
_entity_poly.entity_id
_entity_poly.type
_entity_poly.pdbx_seq_one_letter_code
_entity_poly.pdbx_strand_id
1 'polypeptide(L)'
;MKLENNEKLFKILNQIILEEHYKGMISPTSFEFQRAAKSNNIRIIGVLKEDNLFHLKHDYVFPTNYSFRIFLVCLLVAIVVFAIQSNWFPIILFFALGIGLLMSFRVKGEKQKELFLERFIETKKRLFKEDYS
;
A
#
# COMPACT_ATOMS: atom_id res chain seq x y z
N MET A 1 13.06 6.30 -1.29
CA MET A 1 14.11 5.65 -0.49
C MET A 1 14.45 4.32 -1.13
N LYS A 2 15.73 4.01 -1.26
CA LYS A 2 16.26 2.74 -1.80
C LYS A 2 16.84 1.95 -0.62
N LEU A 3 16.63 0.63 -0.60
CA LEU A 3 17.20 -0.24 0.44
C LEU A 3 18.23 -1.16 -0.21
N GLU A 4 19.44 -1.22 0.36
CA GLU A 4 20.49 -2.11 -0.12
C GLU A 4 20.13 -3.57 0.11
N ASN A 5 20.32 -4.39 -0.91
CA ASN A 5 20.13 -5.83 -0.81
C ASN A 5 21.31 -6.48 -0.06
N ASN A 6 21.14 -6.68 1.24
CA ASN A 6 22.13 -7.31 2.11
C ASN A 6 21.45 -8.11 3.24
N GLU A 7 22.20 -8.96 3.93
CA GLU A 7 21.68 -9.79 5.03
C GLU A 7 21.08 -8.95 6.17
N LYS A 8 21.65 -7.75 6.42
CA LYS A 8 21.16 -6.82 7.44
C LYS A 8 19.74 -6.37 7.12
N LEU A 9 19.42 -6.10 5.86
CA LEU A 9 18.07 -5.76 5.40
C LEU A 9 17.10 -6.90 5.74
N PHE A 10 17.42 -8.13 5.32
CA PHE A 10 16.57 -9.28 5.59
C PHE A 10 16.34 -9.51 7.08
N LYS A 11 17.36 -9.30 7.92
CA LYS A 11 17.24 -9.37 9.38
C LYS A 11 16.25 -8.33 9.93
N ILE A 12 16.33 -7.08 9.46
CA ILE A 12 15.38 -6.02 9.85
C ILE A 12 13.96 -6.37 9.39
N LEU A 13 13.80 -6.78 8.13
CA LEU A 13 12.49 -7.11 7.56
C LEU A 13 11.83 -8.28 8.31
N ASN A 14 12.58 -9.32 8.62
CA ASN A 14 12.09 -10.45 9.42
C ASN A 14 11.68 -9.99 10.83
N GLN A 15 12.48 -9.14 11.49
CA GLN A 15 12.15 -8.62 12.81
C GLN A 15 10.83 -7.84 12.82
N ILE A 16 10.56 -7.06 11.77
CA ILE A 16 9.31 -6.30 11.63
C ILE A 16 8.08 -7.23 11.52
N ILE A 17 8.23 -8.41 10.90
CA ILE A 17 7.18 -9.44 10.85
C ILE A 17 7.00 -10.08 12.23
N LEU A 18 8.11 -10.47 12.88
CA LEU A 18 8.10 -11.15 14.17
C LEU A 18 7.44 -10.31 15.26
N GLU A 19 7.58 -8.99 15.20
CA GLU A 19 6.93 -8.05 16.13
C GLU A 19 5.47 -7.75 15.78
N GLU A 20 4.90 -8.49 14.83
CA GLU A 20 3.50 -8.39 14.39
C GLU A 20 3.09 -6.99 13.91
N HIS A 21 4.03 -6.11 13.56
CA HIS A 21 3.71 -4.81 13.00
C HIS A 21 3.19 -4.93 11.57
N TYR A 22 3.76 -5.87 10.82
CA TYR A 22 3.41 -6.16 9.44
C TYR A 22 3.28 -7.66 9.23
N LYS A 23 2.38 -8.05 8.33
CA LYS A 23 2.25 -9.39 7.79
C LYS A 23 2.68 -9.38 6.34
N GLY A 24 3.32 -10.44 5.88
CA GLY A 24 3.85 -10.43 4.53
C GLY A 24 4.84 -11.55 4.24
N MET A 25 5.45 -11.46 3.06
CA MET A 25 6.42 -12.43 2.58
C MET A 25 7.68 -11.70 2.13
N ILE A 26 8.82 -12.34 2.36
CA ILE A 26 10.13 -11.86 1.93
C ILE A 26 10.70 -12.92 0.99
N SER A 27 11.19 -12.47 -0.16
CA SER A 27 11.88 -13.26 -1.17
C SER A 27 13.23 -12.61 -1.49
N PRO A 28 14.18 -13.34 -2.11
CA PRO A 28 15.48 -12.77 -2.48
C PRO A 28 15.38 -11.56 -3.43
N THR A 29 14.31 -11.49 -4.24
CA THR A 29 14.12 -10.47 -5.28
C THR A 29 12.98 -9.49 -4.97
N SER A 30 12.18 -9.75 -3.94
CA SER A 30 11.05 -8.89 -3.58
C SER A 30 10.64 -9.09 -2.12
N PHE A 31 9.94 -8.10 -1.55
CA PHE A 31 9.21 -8.30 -0.31
C PHE A 31 7.87 -7.59 -0.38
N GLU A 32 6.90 -8.12 0.34
CA GLU A 32 5.53 -7.62 0.38
C GLU A 32 5.06 -7.53 1.81
N PHE A 33 4.60 -6.34 2.24
CA PHE A 33 4.12 -6.09 3.58
C PHE A 33 2.77 -5.41 3.62
N GLN A 34 1.93 -5.86 4.54
CA GLN A 34 0.66 -5.24 4.89
C GLN A 34 0.62 -5.04 6.39
N ARG A 35 0.25 -3.83 6.84
CA ARG A 35 0.22 -3.51 8.27
C ARG A 35 -0.82 -4.38 8.99
N ALA A 36 -0.43 -5.00 10.11
CA ALA A 36 -1.30 -5.98 10.80
C ALA A 36 -2.43 -5.34 11.62
N ALA A 37 -2.17 -4.19 12.25
CA ALA A 37 -3.05 -3.59 13.26
C ALA A 37 -4.30 -2.88 12.71
N LYS A 38 -4.52 -2.85 11.39
CA LYS A 38 -5.71 -2.21 10.80
C LYS A 38 -6.07 -2.89 9.50
N SER A 39 -7.37 -2.99 9.18
CA SER A 39 -7.85 -3.37 7.85
C SER A 39 -7.41 -2.30 6.85
N ASN A 40 -6.17 -2.46 6.38
CA ASN A 40 -5.53 -1.53 5.48
C ASN A 40 -5.37 -2.22 4.15
N ASN A 41 -6.04 -1.68 3.13
CA ASN A 41 -6.01 -2.19 1.76
C ASN A 41 -4.75 -1.72 1.01
N ILE A 42 -3.67 -1.38 1.72
CA ILE A 42 -2.42 -0.93 1.13
C ILE A 42 -1.34 -1.94 1.46
N ARG A 43 -0.70 -2.43 0.41
CA ARG A 43 0.47 -3.30 0.46
C ARG A 43 1.70 -2.48 0.08
N ILE A 44 2.78 -2.67 0.79
CA ILE A 44 4.09 -2.09 0.51
C ILE A 44 4.91 -3.18 -0.15
N ILE A 45 5.51 -2.88 -1.29
CA ILE A 45 6.26 -3.83 -2.10
C ILE A 45 7.65 -3.27 -2.31
N GLY A 46 8.68 -4.02 -1.92
CA GLY A 46 10.04 -3.79 -2.36
C GLY A 46 10.34 -4.69 -3.55
N VAL A 47 10.80 -4.13 -4.66
CA VAL A 47 11.26 -4.90 -5.83
C VAL A 47 12.74 -4.62 -6.06
N LEU A 48 13.54 -5.68 -6.15
CA LEU A 48 14.95 -5.57 -6.48
C LEU A 48 15.10 -5.09 -7.93
N LYS A 49 15.94 -4.08 -8.14
CA LYS A 49 16.31 -3.60 -9.48
C LYS A 49 17.77 -3.92 -9.79
N GLU A 50 18.15 -3.66 -11.05
CA GLU A 50 19.51 -3.86 -11.59
C GLU A 50 20.61 -3.15 -10.79
N ASP A 51 20.27 -2.11 -10.02
CA ASP A 51 21.19 -1.41 -9.12
C ASP A 51 21.49 -2.18 -7.82
N ASN A 52 20.99 -3.42 -7.68
CA ASN A 52 21.02 -4.23 -6.45
C ASN A 52 20.36 -3.50 -5.25
N LEU A 53 19.41 -2.62 -5.56
CA LEU A 53 18.64 -1.88 -4.57
C LEU A 53 17.16 -2.26 -4.68
N PHE A 54 16.50 -2.38 -3.53
CA PHE A 54 15.06 -2.50 -3.45
C PHE A 54 14.41 -1.13 -3.62
N HIS A 55 13.52 -1.04 -4.60
CA HIS A 55 12.69 0.13 -4.84
C HIS A 55 11.34 -0.08 -4.17
N LEU A 56 11.01 0.77 -3.19
CA LEU A 56 9.72 0.72 -2.52
C LEU A 56 8.62 1.29 -3.41
N LYS A 57 7.57 0.50 -3.57
CA LYS A 57 6.27 0.87 -4.13
C LYS A 57 5.19 0.57 -3.09
N HIS A 58 4.03 1.19 -3.28
CA HIS A 58 2.81 0.77 -2.60
C HIS A 58 1.80 0.38 -3.67
N ASP A 59 0.93 -0.55 -3.32
CA ASP A 59 -0.17 -1.00 -4.15
C ASP A 59 -1.45 -1.07 -3.32
N TYR A 60 -2.58 -0.83 -3.97
CA TYR A 60 -3.89 -0.92 -3.34
C TYR A 60 -4.47 -2.31 -3.58
N VAL A 61 -4.56 -3.09 -2.51
CA VAL A 61 -5.27 -4.36 -2.50
C VAL A 61 -6.77 -4.05 -2.53
N PHE A 62 -7.37 -4.14 -3.70
CA PHE A 62 -8.80 -3.89 -3.85
C PHE A 62 -9.60 -4.75 -2.87
N PRO A 63 -10.53 -4.18 -2.10
CA PRO A 63 -11.42 -4.97 -1.26
C PRO A 63 -12.24 -5.86 -2.18
N THR A 64 -11.98 -7.16 -2.16
CA THR A 64 -12.70 -8.18 -2.94
C THR A 64 -14.09 -8.46 -2.40
N ASN A 65 -14.58 -7.62 -1.48
CA ASN A 65 -15.90 -7.75 -0.87
C ASN A 65 -17.00 -7.70 -1.95
N TYR A 66 -17.88 -8.69 -1.90
CA TYR A 66 -19.00 -8.85 -2.84
C TYR A 66 -19.87 -7.59 -2.92
N SER A 67 -20.13 -6.93 -1.79
CA SER A 67 -20.90 -5.68 -1.70
C SER A 67 -20.28 -4.54 -2.50
N PHE A 68 -18.95 -4.45 -2.56
CA PHE A 68 -18.27 -3.41 -3.34
C PHE A 68 -18.39 -3.66 -4.85
N ARG A 69 -18.36 -4.93 -5.28
CA ARG A 69 -18.62 -5.29 -6.68
C ARG A 69 -20.03 -4.93 -7.10
N ILE A 70 -21.04 -5.24 -6.27
CA ILE A 70 -22.43 -4.84 -6.52
C ILE A 70 -22.54 -3.32 -6.62
N PHE A 71 -21.91 -2.58 -5.70
CA PHE A 71 -21.91 -1.12 -5.72
C PHE A 71 -21.35 -0.55 -7.04
N LEU A 72 -20.25 -1.10 -7.56
CA LEU A 72 -19.68 -0.66 -8.84
C LEU A 72 -20.63 -0.93 -10.03
N VAL A 73 -21.32 -2.07 -10.03
CA VAL A 73 -22.31 -2.38 -11.07
C VAL A 73 -23.49 -1.40 -11.00
N CYS A 74 -24.01 -1.13 -9.80
CA CYS A 74 -25.07 -0.14 -9.62
C CYS A 74 -24.64 1.27 -10.06
N LEU A 75 -23.40 1.66 -9.78
CA LEU A 75 -22.84 2.94 -10.21
C LEU A 75 -22.80 3.06 -11.75
N LEU A 76 -22.36 2.00 -12.43
CA LEU A 76 -22.35 1.97 -13.91
C LEU A 76 -23.75 2.09 -14.50
N VAL A 77 -24.72 1.34 -13.96
CA VAL A 77 -26.12 1.42 -14.39
C VAL A 77 -26.67 2.84 -14.18
N ALA A 78 -26.39 3.47 -13.03
CA ALA A 78 -26.82 4.84 -12.76
C ALA A 78 -26.23 5.84 -13.77
N ILE A 79 -24.95 5.72 -14.12
CA ILE A 79 -24.31 6.59 -15.13
C ILE A 79 -25.03 6.48 -16.47
N VAL A 80 -25.34 5.25 -16.92
CA VAL A 80 -26.06 5.03 -18.19
C VAL A 80 -27.46 5.64 -18.16
N VAL A 81 -28.20 5.44 -17.07
CA VAL A 81 -29.56 6.00 -16.92
C VAL A 81 -29.54 7.54 -16.96
N PHE A 82 -28.61 8.17 -16.23
CA PHE A 82 -28.50 9.63 -16.23
C PHE A 82 -28.02 10.19 -17.58
N ALA A 83 -27.18 9.46 -18.30
CA ALA A 83 -26.76 9.84 -19.65
C ALA A 83 -27.94 9.84 -20.63
N ILE A 84 -28.84 8.84 -20.56
CA ILE A 84 -30.07 8.79 -21.38
C ILE A 84 -30.98 9.99 -21.08
N GLN A 85 -31.10 10.38 -19.80
CA GLN A 85 -31.88 11.54 -19.38
C GLN A 85 -31.25 12.88 -19.76
N SER A 86 -30.08 12.89 -20.42
CA SER A 86 -29.28 14.09 -20.72
C SER A 86 -28.97 14.95 -19.49
N ASN A 87 -29.00 14.34 -18.30
CA ASN A 87 -28.67 15.02 -17.06
C ASN A 87 -27.18 14.81 -16.76
N TRP A 88 -26.38 15.79 -17.15
CA TRP A 88 -24.92 15.75 -17.03
C TRP A 88 -24.42 16.01 -15.61
N PHE A 89 -25.21 16.69 -14.76
CA PHE A 89 -24.82 17.03 -13.40
C PHE A 89 -24.40 15.83 -12.54
N PRO A 90 -25.20 14.74 -12.41
CA PRO A 90 -24.80 13.57 -11.63
C PRO A 90 -23.57 12.87 -12.22
N ILE A 91 -23.40 12.88 -13.55
CA ILE A 91 -22.22 12.28 -14.22
C ILE A 91 -20.95 13.04 -13.80
N ILE A 92 -20.98 14.37 -13.88
CA ILE A 92 -19.86 15.23 -13.46
C ILE A 92 -19.57 15.04 -11.96
N LEU A 93 -20.62 14.98 -11.13
CA LEU A 93 -20.49 14.76 -9.69
C LEU A 93 -19.81 13.41 -9.38
N PHE A 94 -20.24 12.32 -10.02
CA PHE A 94 -19.60 11.01 -9.86
C PHE A 94 -18.14 11.02 -10.31
N PHE A 95 -17.83 11.73 -11.39
CA PHE A 95 -16.46 11.85 -11.87
C PHE A 95 -15.57 12.59 -10.87
N ALA A 96 -16.05 13.70 -10.30
CA ALA A 96 -15.35 14.45 -9.26
C ALA A 96 -15.11 13.61 -8.00
N LEU A 97 -16.13 12.85 -7.56
CA LEU A 97 -15.99 11.91 -6.44
C LEU A 97 -14.98 10.80 -6.74
N GLY A 98 -14.97 10.26 -7.96
CA GLY A 98 -14.00 9.26 -8.40
C GLY A 98 -12.56 9.78 -8.34
N ILE A 99 -12.31 10.99 -8.83
CA ILE A 99 -10.99 11.63 -8.73
C ILE A 99 -10.60 11.85 -7.26
N GLY A 100 -11.53 12.34 -6.44
CA GLY A 100 -11.30 12.53 -5.01
C GLY A 100 -10.91 11.23 -4.28
N LEU A 101 -11.58 10.12 -4.60
CA LEU A 101 -11.25 8.80 -4.08
C LEU A 101 -9.84 8.36 -4.51
N LEU A 102 -9.49 8.52 -5.79
CA LEU A 102 -8.14 8.19 -6.30
C LEU A 102 -7.05 8.98 -5.61
N MET A 103 -7.25 10.29 -5.41
CA MET A 103 -6.31 11.11 -4.64
C MET A 103 -6.21 10.64 -3.18
N SER A 104 -7.34 10.31 -2.55
CA SER A 104 -7.34 9.79 -1.18
C SER A 104 -6.53 8.49 -1.06
N PHE A 105 -6.58 7.61 -2.06
CA PHE A 105 -5.79 6.39 -2.08
C PHE A 105 -4.30 6.67 -2.25
N ARG A 106 -3.92 7.62 -3.11
CA ARG A 106 -2.52 8.05 -3.24
C ARG A 106 -1.96 8.59 -1.92
N VAL A 107 -2.70 9.49 -1.26
CA VAL A 107 -2.29 10.07 0.03
C VAL A 107 -2.17 8.99 1.11
N LYS A 108 -3.15 8.08 1.20
CA LYS A 108 -3.07 6.95 2.13
C LYS A 108 -1.87 6.05 1.81
N GLY A 109 -1.59 5.78 0.54
CA GLY A 109 -0.45 4.99 0.07
C GLY A 109 0.89 5.55 0.53
N GLU A 110 1.13 6.83 0.29
CA GLU A 110 2.36 7.51 0.75
C GLU A 110 2.48 7.50 2.28
N LYS A 111 1.37 7.75 3.00
CA LYS A 111 1.38 7.71 4.47
C LYS A 111 1.76 6.33 5.01
N GLN A 112 1.28 5.25 4.39
CA GLN A 112 1.64 3.89 4.84
C GLN A 112 3.10 3.57 4.55
N LYS A 113 3.61 4.02 3.40
CA LYS A 113 5.03 3.90 3.08
C LYS A 113 5.91 4.65 4.08
N GLU A 114 5.52 5.87 4.47
CA GLU A 114 6.23 6.65 5.49
C GLU A 114 6.25 5.93 6.85
N LEU A 115 5.11 5.44 7.32
CA LEU A 115 5.00 4.67 8.56
C LEU A 115 5.84 3.38 8.53
N PHE A 116 5.94 2.74 7.38
CA PHE A 116 6.84 1.59 7.21
C PHE A 116 8.30 2.00 7.32
N LEU A 117 8.70 3.10 6.67
CA LEU A 117 10.07 3.59 6.75
C LEU A 117 10.44 4.02 8.16
N GLU A 118 9.53 4.67 8.88
CA GLU A 118 9.71 5.04 10.29
C GLU A 118 9.97 3.79 11.14
N ARG A 119 9.11 2.76 11.02
CA ARG A 119 9.28 1.51 11.76
C ARG A 119 10.56 0.77 11.35
N PHE A 120 10.89 0.79 10.06
CA PHE A 120 12.12 0.21 9.55
C PHE A 120 13.37 0.86 10.17
N ILE A 121 13.39 2.19 10.24
CA ILE A 121 14.50 2.95 10.85
C ILE A 121 14.59 2.66 12.35
N GLU A 122 13.45 2.59 13.05
CA GLU A 122 13.38 2.25 14.47
C GLU A 122 13.94 0.85 14.74
N THR A 123 13.49 -0.16 13.99
CA THR A 123 13.98 -1.53 14.12
C THR A 123 15.47 -1.63 13.77
N LYS A 124 15.92 -0.94 12.72
CA LYS A 124 17.35 -0.84 12.37
C LYS A 124 18.16 -0.24 13.52
N LYS A 125 17.69 0.86 14.12
CA LYS A 125 18.37 1.49 15.25
C LYS A 125 18.46 0.51 16.42
N ARG A 126 17.39 -0.21 16.77
CA ARG A 126 17.43 -1.17 17.88
C ARG A 126 18.42 -2.32 17.63
N LEU A 127 18.35 -2.96 16.46
CA LEU A 127 19.18 -4.13 16.13
C LEU A 127 20.67 -3.84 16.00
N PHE A 128 21.05 -2.63 15.56
CA PHE A 128 22.46 -2.28 15.28
C PHE A 128 23.02 -1.23 16.25
N LYS A 129 22.26 -0.82 17.26
CA LYS A 129 22.77 -0.04 18.40
C LYS A 129 23.24 -0.96 19.54
N GLU A 130 22.78 -2.21 19.56
CA GLU A 130 23.30 -3.28 20.44
C GLU A 130 24.71 -3.77 20.05
N ASP A 131 25.18 -3.50 18.83
CA ASP A 131 26.54 -3.90 18.37
C ASP A 131 27.68 -2.98 18.89
N TYR A 132 27.37 -1.94 19.68
CA TYR A 132 28.34 -0.95 20.19
C TYR A 132 28.26 -0.73 21.72
N SER A 133 27.65 -1.65 22.47
CA SER A 133 27.63 -1.58 23.94
C SER A 133 28.34 -2.74 24.60
#